data_AF-A0A938KKJ3-F1
#
_entry.id   AF-A0A938KKJ3-F1
#
_cell.length_a   1.000
_cell.length_b   1.000
_cell.length_c   1.000
_cell.angle_alpha   90.00
_cell.angle_beta   90.00
_cell.angle_gamma   90.00
#
_symmetry.space_group_name_H-M   'P 1'
#
loop_
_entity.id
_entity.type
_entity.pdbx_description
1 polymer ?
#
loop_
_entity_poly.entity_id
_entity_poly.type
_entity_poly.pdbx_seq_one_letter_code
_entity_poly.pdbx_strand_id
1 'polypeptide(L)'
;MTAVVEELMASPVLPEIVSQLQARLAEERVRREQFYAEITGEEKTEFINGQVVLQAPATVRQLEVRDNRQVRRDFLNRPQT
;
A
#
# COMPACT_ATOMS: atom_id res chain seq x y z
N MET A 1 -11.17 10.68 20.28
CA MET A 1 -10.15 9.64 20.09
C MET A 1 -10.85 8.35 19.74
N THR A 2 -10.19 7.40 19.07
CA THR A 2 -10.77 6.05 18.88
C THR A 2 -10.67 5.28 20.20
N ALA A 3 -11.62 4.40 20.49
CA ALA A 3 -11.67 3.64 21.75
C ALA A 3 -10.35 2.88 22.06
N VAL A 4 -9.65 2.41 21.03
CA VAL A 4 -8.36 1.72 21.13
C VAL A 4 -7.25 2.62 21.69
N VAL A 5 -7.27 3.92 21.37
CA VAL A 5 -6.25 4.86 21.86
C VAL A 5 -6.43 5.11 23.36
N GLU A 6 -7.67 5.20 23.84
CA GLU A 6 -7.96 5.38 25.26
C GLU A 6 -7.51 4.17 26.08
N GLU A 7 -7.71 2.96 25.57
CA GLU A 7 -7.24 1.72 26.20
C GLU A 7 -5.70 1.65 26.24
N LEU A 8 -5.03 2.05 25.15
CA LEU A 8 -3.56 2.14 25.12
C LEU A 8 -3.03 3.18 26.12
N MET A 9 -3.70 4.33 26.27
CA MET A 9 -3.33 5.38 27.22
C MET A 9 -3.41 4.94 28.69
N ALA A 10 -4.25 3.97 29.01
CA ALA A 10 -4.37 3.39 30.35
C ALA A 10 -3.28 2.32 30.64
N SER A 11 -2.53 1.89 29.64
CA SER A 11 -1.55 0.82 29.78
C SER A 11 -0.23 1.30 30.39
N PRO A 12 0.28 0.66 31.46
CA PRO A 12 1.56 1.02 32.07
C PRO A 12 2.77 0.72 31.17
N VAL A 13 2.63 -0.19 30.20
CA VAL A 13 3.66 -0.53 29.22
C VAL A 13 3.61 0.33 27.96
N LEU A 14 2.69 1.31 27.90
CA LEU A 14 2.55 2.20 26.75
C LEU A 14 3.86 2.88 26.32
N PRO A 15 4.71 3.40 27.23
CA PRO A 15 5.97 4.03 26.81
C PRO A 15 6.88 3.07 26.04
N GLU A 16 6.91 1.80 26.43
CA GLU A 16 7.69 0.76 25.75
C GLU A 16 7.09 0.44 24.38
N ILE A 17 5.76 0.29 24.30
CA ILE A 17 5.05 0.06 23.03
C ILE A 17 5.30 1.22 22.05
N VAL A 18 5.23 2.46 22.52
CA VAL A 18 5.50 3.65 21.71
C VAL A 18 6.95 3.65 21.22
N SER A 19 7.91 3.32 22.08
CA SER A 19 9.32 3.23 21.68
C SER A 19 9.55 2.17 20.59
N GLN A 20 8.96 0.98 20.73
CA GLN A 20 9.04 -0.08 19.74
C GLN A 20 8.37 0.31 18.41
N LEU A 21 7.22 0.98 18.46
CA LEU A 21 6.52 1.48 17.28
C LEU A 21 7.35 2.54 16.54
N GLN A 22 7.93 3.49 17.27
CA GLN A 22 8.80 4.51 16.69
C GLN A 22 10.02 3.89 16.00
N ALA A 23 10.65 2.89 16.62
CA ALA A 23 11.76 2.17 16.01
C ALA A 23 11.35 1.48 14.69
N ARG A 24 10.22 0.75 14.70
CA ARG A 24 9.70 0.09 13.48
C ARG A 24 9.35 1.07 12.38
N LEU A 25 8.75 2.22 12.71
CA LEU A 25 8.42 3.26 11.74
C LEU A 25 9.68 3.93 11.17
N ALA A 26 10.71 4.11 11.98
CA ALA A 26 11.99 4.65 11.51
C ALA A 26 12.68 3.68 10.52
N GLU A 27 12.71 2.38 10.83
CA GLU A 27 13.21 1.36 9.91
C GLU A 27 12.40 1.32 8.60
N GLU A 28 11.07 1.41 8.71
CA GLU A 28 10.18 1.44 7.56
C GLU A 28 10.48 2.62 6.63
N ARG A 29 10.68 3.81 7.22
CA ARG A 29 11.04 5.03 6.48
C ARG A 29 12.36 4.86 5.73
N VAL A 30 13.39 4.33 6.38
CA VAL A 30 14.69 4.09 5.74
C VAL A 30 14.56 3.13 4.56
N ARG A 31 13.82 2.03 4.73
CA ARG A 31 13.57 1.07 3.64
C ARG A 31 12.77 1.68 2.51
N ARG A 32 11.82 2.58 2.82
CA ARG A 32 11.03 3.30 1.81
C ARG A 32 11.90 4.26 1.00
N GLU A 33 12.79 4.99 1.65
CA GLU A 33 13.74 5.91 1.00
C GLU A 33 14.70 5.14 0.08
N GLN A 34 15.25 4.02 0.55
CA GLN A 34 16.09 3.12 -0.26
C GLN A 34 15.33 2.57 -1.47
N PHE A 35 14.11 2.09 -1.24
CA PHE A 35 13.24 1.60 -2.31
C PHE A 35 12.99 2.64 -3.41
N TYR A 36 12.67 3.88 -3.05
CA TYR A 36 12.47 4.94 -4.04
C TYR A 36 13.76 5.38 -4.74
N ALA A 37 14.92 5.21 -4.11
CA ALA A 37 16.22 5.48 -4.74
C ALA A 37 16.63 4.39 -5.74
N GLU A 38 16.20 3.14 -5.53
CA GLU A 38 16.59 1.98 -6.32
C GLU A 38 15.58 1.61 -7.43
N ILE A 39 14.30 1.98 -7.27
CA ILE A 39 13.28 1.68 -8.28
C ILE A 39 13.58 2.42 -9.60
N THR A 40 13.90 1.64 -10.62
CA THR A 40 13.89 2.10 -12.01
C THR A 40 12.46 1.97 -12.54
N GLY A 41 11.96 3.01 -13.22
CA GLY A 41 10.54 3.16 -13.59
C GLY A 41 9.95 2.10 -14.54
N GLU A 42 10.68 1.03 -14.84
CA GLU A 42 10.25 -0.10 -15.65
C GLU A 42 9.56 -1.20 -14.82
N GLU A 43 9.80 -1.29 -13.51
CA GLU A 43 9.24 -2.34 -12.66
C GLU A 43 8.05 -1.85 -11.81
N LYS A 44 6.94 -2.59 -11.88
CA LYS A 44 5.73 -2.31 -11.09
C LYS A 44 5.93 -2.80 -9.66
N THR A 45 6.56 -1.96 -8.85
CA THR A 45 6.97 -2.33 -7.49
C THR A 45 6.18 -1.47 -6.50
N GLU A 46 5.55 -2.11 -5.50
CA GLU A 46 4.73 -1.43 -4.49
C GLU A 46 5.41 -1.56 -3.12
N PHE A 47 5.41 -0.49 -2.32
CA PHE A 47 5.95 -0.50 -0.96
C PHE A 47 4.81 -0.47 0.06
N ILE A 48 4.61 -1.58 0.79
CA ILE A 48 3.49 -1.76 1.72
C ILE A 48 4.04 -2.14 3.10
N ASN A 49 3.75 -1.33 4.12
CA ASN A 49 4.12 -1.57 5.52
C ASN A 49 5.61 -1.96 5.75
N GLY A 50 6.54 -1.34 5.02
CA GLY A 50 7.97 -1.66 5.16
C GLY A 50 8.48 -2.84 4.36
N GLN A 51 7.67 -3.39 3.46
CA GLN A 51 8.04 -4.46 2.54
C GLN A 51 7.95 -3.98 1.09
N VAL A 52 8.98 -4.32 0.32
CA VAL A 52 8.98 -4.17 -1.14
C VAL A 52 8.25 -5.36 -1.73
N VAL A 53 7.15 -5.10 -2.43
CA VAL A 53 6.38 -6.11 -3.16
C VAL A 53 6.62 -5.90 -4.66
N LEU A 54 7.42 -6.79 -5.25
CA LEU A 54 7.61 -6.84 -6.69
C LEU A 54 6.39 -7.47 -7.34
N GLN A 55 5.62 -6.70 -8.12
CA GLN A 55 4.62 -7.29 -8.99
C GLN A 55 5.28 -7.76 -10.27
N ALA A 56 5.38 -9.08 -10.43
CA ALA A 56 5.70 -9.70 -11.70
C ALA A 56 4.75 -9.19 -12.80
N PRO A 57 5.19 -9.14 -14.07
CA PRO A 57 4.37 -8.65 -15.18
C PRO A 57 3.01 -9.34 -15.20
N ALA A 58 1.95 -8.56 -15.43
CA ALA A 58 0.58 -9.06 -15.43
C ALA A 58 0.41 -10.16 -16.47
N THR A 59 -0.27 -11.24 -16.07
CA THR A 59 -0.60 -12.34 -17.00
C THR A 59 -1.58 -11.86 -18.07
N VAL A 60 -1.53 -12.45 -19.27
CA VAL A 60 -2.44 -12.13 -20.40
C VAL A 60 -3.91 -12.12 -19.96
N ARG A 61 -4.30 -13.10 -19.15
CA ARG A 61 -5.66 -13.20 -18.60
C ARG A 61 -6.06 -12.02 -17.71
N GLN A 62 -5.12 -11.48 -16.92
CA GLN A 62 -5.38 -10.30 -16.09
C GLN A 62 -5.53 -9.03 -16.92
N LEU A 63 -4.82 -8.94 -18.05
CA LEU A 63 -4.95 -7.83 -19.01
C LEU A 63 -6.30 -7.87 -19.72
N GLU A 64 -6.73 -9.04 -20.21
CA GLU A 64 -8.03 -9.22 -20.86
C GLU A 64 -9.21 -8.82 -19.97
N VAL A 65 -9.16 -9.21 -18.68
CA VAL A 65 -10.20 -8.83 -17.70
C VAL A 65 -10.22 -7.31 -17.47
N ARG A 66 -9.06 -6.65 -17.47
CA ARG A 66 -8.96 -5.19 -17.32
C ARG A 66 -9.62 -4.47 -18.48
N ASP A 67 -9.31 -4.90 -19.70
CA ASP A 67 -9.80 -4.25 -20.92
C ASP A 67 -11.31 -4.47 -21.08
N ASN A 68 -11.81 -5.67 -20.81
CA ASN A 68 -13.25 -5.95 -20.87
C ASN A 68 -14.04 -5.14 -19.82
N ARG A 69 -13.48 -4.94 -18.62
CA ARG A 69 -14.08 -4.06 -17.61
C ARG A 69 -14.13 -2.60 -18.08
N GLN A 70 -13.11 -2.15 -18.79
CA GLN A 70 -13.05 -0.78 -19.33
C GLN A 70 -14.12 -0.56 -20.40
N VAL A 71 -14.20 -1.45 -21.40
CA VAL A 71 -15.20 -1.40 -22.47
C VAL A 71 -16.62 -1.40 -21.91
N ARG A 72 -16.90 -2.24 -20.91
CA ARG A 72 -18.21 -2.29 -20.27
C ARG A 72 -18.54 -1.01 -19.50
N ARG A 73 -17.56 -0.38 -18.86
CA ARG A 73 -17.75 0.91 -18.16
C ARG A 73 -18.07 2.02 -19.16
N ASP A 74 -17.35 2.06 -20.27
CA ASP A 74 -17.52 3.09 -21.31
C ASP A 74 -18.88 2.94 -22.02
N PHE A 75 -19.37 1.71 -22.18
CA PHE A 75 -20.71 1.43 -22.69
C PHE A 75 -21.82 1.92 -21.74
N LEU A 76 -21.67 1.69 -20.43
CA LEU A 76 -22.65 2.12 -19.43
C LEU A 76 -22.69 3.64 -19.23
N ASN A 77 -21.58 4.32 -19.50
CA ASN A 77 -21.46 5.77 -19.34
C ASN A 77 -21.79 6.56 -20.62
N ARG A 78 -22.20 5.91 -21.71
CA ARG A 78 -22.69 6.63 -22.90
C ARG A 78 -24.03 7.29 -22.61
N PRO A 79 -24.23 8.57 -22.96
CA PRO A 79 -25.52 9.21 -22.84
C PRO A 79 -26.51 8.51 -23.77
N GLN A 80 -27.65 8.11 -23.21
CA GLN A 80 -28.78 7.60 -23.98
C GLN A 80 -29.42 8.79 -24.68
N THR A 81 -29.31 8.82 -26.01
CA THR A 81 -30.00 9.80 -26.88
C THR A 81 -31.49 9.57 -26.91
#